data_AF-T0RSL1-F1
#
_entry.id   AF-T0RSL1-F1
#
_cell.length_a   1.000
_cell.length_b   1.000
_cell.length_c   1.000
_cell.angle_alpha   90.00
_cell.angle_beta   90.00
_cell.angle_gamma   90.00
#
_symmetry.space_group_name_H-M   'P 1'
#
loop_
_entity.id
_entity.type
_entity.pdbx_description
1 polymer ?
#
loop_
_entity_poly.entity_id
_entity_poly.type
_entity_poly.pdbx_seq_one_letter_code
_entity_poly.pdbx_strand_id
1 'polypeptide(L)'
;MQRPAPAAREAAKLEKRLYHREKQRMYRQQEADEVQFLKTRKSLDPSRPSWRNSTLLKEPEARKLGFEWISQQLYHNVDRVLADCGFPPPAEQTSFDEFVVRETADDTFQYMWRHQLVVPVSLDVAIASARKSIYYYLSGVVWSPGSGMFIDSDMLQEVSPTMLYSHTVVSADESVNLMWREFPVRDNRCVMVSQNIHDDETLPAIKRQCNRQFWVTMEVVDETHTKVRVLYVNSQFFNKDGYVSIHEEAACWGLVDLPTDATDDQLSHRFKRHATVAGQQFLQFSLQTFSGKLLQSVIATKSVKVPSLRIAALETHVRDLQLARPPDTTAVLTLVHRINQLFLQCPTIADHRAFAKVLVKADPTIVSRLFELLTQGDVAAMVVGLQTLYHLSCEASSALDVVTRGGVELCFGLLPMATSMLCAILLDVLDQLVAIAPAATARVATLRHTRLLLAKVHDERTTRVSEAVVASWMPAALRLLNGALQVPAVAAKAASLNTAHVYSLHAQRSLPRPLALRVERLLCASEDKVCT
;
A
#
# COMPACT_ATOMS: atom_id res chain seq x y z
N MET A 1 -90.00 -2.39 4.81
CA MET A 1 -88.70 -1.80 5.20
C MET A 1 -88.94 -0.39 5.74
N GLN A 2 -89.02 -0.22 7.06
CA GLN A 2 -89.23 1.10 7.69
C GLN A 2 -87.95 1.93 7.60
N ARG A 3 -88.06 3.17 7.10
CA ARG A 3 -86.94 4.14 7.11
C ARG A 3 -86.62 4.53 8.55
N PRO A 4 -85.35 4.53 8.99
CA PRO A 4 -84.99 4.90 10.36
C PRO A 4 -85.40 6.34 10.66
N ALA A 5 -85.93 6.57 11.87
CA ALA A 5 -86.46 7.85 12.34
C ALA A 5 -85.44 9.00 12.19
N PRO A 6 -85.87 10.24 11.92
CA PRO A 6 -84.98 11.38 11.66
C PRO A 6 -83.91 11.59 12.74
N ALA A 7 -84.27 11.38 14.00
CA ALA A 7 -83.36 11.48 15.15
C ALA A 7 -82.23 10.44 15.11
N ALA A 8 -82.48 9.22 14.67
CA ALA A 8 -81.46 8.17 14.56
C ALA A 8 -80.46 8.45 13.43
N ARG A 9 -80.90 9.12 12.36
CA ARG A 9 -80.00 9.55 11.27
C ARG A 9 -79.09 10.71 11.70
N GLU A 10 -79.61 11.66 12.47
CA GLU A 10 -78.81 12.75 13.01
C GLU A 10 -77.81 12.28 14.08
N ALA A 11 -78.21 11.33 14.93
CA ALA A 11 -77.29 10.69 15.89
C ALA A 11 -76.13 9.96 15.17
N ALA A 12 -76.43 9.17 14.13
CA ALA A 12 -75.40 8.48 13.35
C ALA A 12 -74.47 9.45 12.57
N LYS A 13 -74.99 10.59 12.10
CA LYS A 13 -74.17 11.65 11.50
C LYS A 13 -73.26 12.33 12.53
N LEU A 14 -73.78 12.58 13.72
CA LEU A 14 -73.00 13.18 14.82
C LEU A 14 -71.87 12.25 15.25
N GLU A 15 -72.15 10.95 15.39
CA GLU A 15 -71.16 9.93 15.73
C GLU A 15 -70.06 9.83 14.66
N LYS A 16 -70.41 9.82 13.37
CA LYS A 16 -69.41 9.86 12.28
C LYS A 16 -68.56 11.13 12.31
N ARG A 17 -69.16 12.29 12.63
CA ARG A 17 -68.43 13.56 12.76
C ARG A 17 -67.48 13.56 13.95
N LEU A 18 -67.91 13.00 15.09
CA LEU A 18 -67.06 12.85 16.28
C LEU A 18 -65.90 11.90 15.99
N TYR A 19 -66.17 10.74 15.37
CA TYR A 19 -65.14 9.80 14.93
C TYR A 19 -64.13 10.45 13.97
N HIS A 20 -64.58 11.22 12.97
CA HIS A 20 -63.67 11.92 12.07
C HIS A 20 -62.86 13.03 12.75
N ARG A 21 -63.47 13.77 13.69
CA ARG A 21 -62.75 14.79 14.49
C ARG A 21 -61.69 14.16 15.38
N GLU A 22 -62.02 13.05 16.02
CA GLU A 22 -61.09 12.31 16.89
C GLU A 22 -59.95 11.69 16.08
N LYS A 23 -60.25 11.10 14.92
CA LYS A 23 -59.26 10.58 13.98
C LYS A 23 -58.33 11.69 13.46
N GLN A 24 -58.86 12.86 13.10
CA GLN A 24 -58.05 14.02 12.69
C GLN A 24 -57.21 14.59 13.84
N ARG A 25 -57.68 14.48 15.10
CA ARG A 25 -56.91 14.88 16.27
C ARG A 25 -55.75 13.92 16.51
N MET A 26 -55.98 12.61 16.37
CA MET A 26 -54.92 11.60 16.46
C MET A 26 -53.86 11.77 15.37
N TYR A 27 -54.25 12.02 14.11
CA TYR A 27 -53.26 12.28 13.05
C TYR A 27 -52.44 13.54 13.31
N ARG A 28 -53.09 14.64 13.73
CA ARG A 28 -52.36 15.86 14.10
C ARG A 28 -51.45 15.67 15.31
N GLN A 29 -51.85 14.83 16.26
CA GLN A 29 -51.00 14.49 17.40
C GLN A 29 -49.81 13.63 16.95
N GLN A 30 -50.01 12.62 16.09
CA GLN A 30 -48.92 11.82 15.52
C GLN A 30 -47.93 12.67 14.72
N GLU A 31 -48.42 13.57 13.86
CA GLU A 31 -47.56 14.51 13.12
C GLU A 31 -46.81 15.45 14.07
N ALA A 32 -47.48 15.96 15.11
CA ALA A 32 -46.84 16.81 16.11
C ALA A 32 -45.78 16.06 16.92
N ASP A 33 -46.06 14.81 17.30
CA ASP A 33 -45.14 13.95 18.04
C ASP A 33 -43.94 13.55 17.17
N GLU A 34 -44.14 13.30 15.87
CA GLU A 34 -43.07 13.01 14.91
C GLU A 34 -42.21 14.24 14.63
N VAL A 35 -42.82 15.41 14.44
CA VAL A 35 -42.10 16.68 14.32
C VAL A 35 -41.34 17.01 15.60
N GLN A 36 -41.93 16.76 16.77
CA GLN A 36 -41.27 16.95 18.05
C GLN A 36 -40.11 15.97 18.24
N PHE A 37 -40.28 14.71 17.86
CA PHE A 37 -39.21 13.70 17.86
C PHE A 37 -38.05 14.11 16.95
N LEU A 38 -38.33 14.62 15.75
CA LEU A 38 -37.31 15.13 14.83
C LEU A 38 -36.63 16.41 15.34
N LYS A 39 -37.36 17.31 16.02
CA LYS A 39 -36.81 18.52 16.66
C LYS A 39 -35.99 18.24 17.91
N THR A 40 -36.29 17.16 18.64
CA THR A 40 -35.60 16.77 19.88
C THR A 40 -34.32 15.99 19.60
N ARG A 41 -34.10 15.52 18.36
CA ARG A 41 -32.76 15.13 17.93
C ARG A 41 -31.86 16.36 18.00
N LYS A 42 -30.94 16.37 18.97
CA LYS A 42 -29.79 17.28 18.92
C LYS A 42 -29.20 17.16 17.51
N SER A 43 -29.19 18.28 16.78
CA SER A 43 -28.48 18.35 15.52
C SER A 43 -27.07 17.86 15.80
N LEU A 44 -26.61 16.87 15.04
CA LEU A 44 -25.24 16.42 15.14
C LEU A 44 -24.37 17.63 14.81
N ASP A 45 -23.44 17.94 15.70
CA ASP A 45 -22.52 19.05 15.50
C ASP A 45 -21.80 18.82 14.16
N PRO A 46 -22.02 19.67 13.14
CA PRO A 46 -21.42 19.46 11.83
C PRO A 46 -19.89 19.57 11.86
N SER A 47 -19.33 20.16 12.93
CA SER A 47 -17.89 20.22 13.16
C SER A 47 -17.31 18.92 13.74
N ARG A 48 -18.16 18.01 14.24
CA ARG A 48 -17.74 16.75 14.85
C ARG A 48 -17.99 15.56 13.92
N PRO A 49 -17.00 14.68 13.74
CA PRO A 49 -17.21 13.42 13.04
C PRO A 49 -18.36 12.63 13.67
N SER A 50 -19.26 12.09 12.85
CA SER A 50 -20.32 11.19 13.29
C SER A 50 -20.30 9.90 12.47
N TRP A 51 -21.12 8.92 12.84
CA TRP A 51 -21.29 7.66 12.10
C TRP A 51 -21.50 7.86 10.58
N ARG A 52 -22.11 8.98 10.16
CA ARG A 52 -22.31 9.33 8.74
C ARG A 52 -21.02 9.48 7.93
N ASN A 53 -19.90 9.64 8.62
CA ASN A 53 -18.62 9.93 7.99
C ASN A 53 -17.74 8.67 7.87
N SER A 54 -18.13 7.54 8.47
CA SER A 54 -17.30 6.33 8.48
C SER A 54 -18.09 5.02 8.57
N THR A 55 -19.40 5.03 8.30
CA THR A 55 -20.25 3.82 8.27
C THR A 55 -20.79 3.56 6.88
N LEU A 56 -20.81 2.29 6.46
CA LEU A 56 -21.43 1.81 5.22
C LEU A 56 -22.49 0.75 5.50
N LEU A 57 -23.65 0.92 4.88
CA LEU A 57 -24.75 -0.04 4.95
C LEU A 57 -24.55 -1.20 3.97
N LYS A 58 -25.24 -2.32 4.22
CA LYS A 58 -25.22 -3.50 3.36
C LYS A 58 -26.05 -3.33 2.08
N GLU A 59 -27.10 -2.51 2.12
CA GLU A 59 -27.98 -2.29 0.97
C GLU A 59 -27.22 -1.56 -0.15
N PRO A 60 -27.17 -2.07 -1.41
CA PRO A 60 -26.29 -1.55 -2.46
C PRO A 60 -26.45 -0.07 -2.80
N GLU A 61 -27.67 0.45 -2.91
CA GLU A 61 -27.88 1.86 -3.29
C GLU A 61 -27.49 2.83 -2.16
N ALA A 62 -27.85 2.49 -0.92
CA ALA A 62 -27.47 3.23 0.26
C ALA A 62 -25.96 3.18 0.49
N ARG A 63 -25.33 2.05 0.16
CA ARG A 63 -23.88 1.86 0.20
C ARG A 63 -23.16 2.76 -0.81
N LYS A 64 -23.63 2.79 -2.06
CA LYS A 64 -23.14 3.74 -3.09
C LYS A 64 -23.27 5.19 -2.62
N LEU A 65 -24.42 5.55 -2.05
CA LEU A 65 -24.64 6.89 -1.49
C LEU A 65 -23.68 7.19 -0.34
N GLY A 66 -23.39 6.22 0.52
CA GLY A 66 -22.41 6.35 1.61
C GLY A 66 -21.02 6.67 1.10
N PHE A 67 -20.53 5.90 0.10
CA PHE A 67 -19.25 6.17 -0.55
C PHE A 67 -19.18 7.57 -1.19
N GLU A 68 -20.23 7.94 -1.93
CA GLU A 68 -20.31 9.25 -2.56
C GLU A 68 -20.29 10.37 -1.51
N TRP A 69 -21.13 10.27 -0.47
CA TRP A 69 -21.23 11.25 0.60
C TRP A 69 -19.90 11.44 1.34
N ILE A 70 -19.29 10.35 1.80
CA ILE A 70 -18.04 10.41 2.59
C ILE A 70 -16.93 11.03 1.75
N SER A 71 -16.76 10.60 0.49
CA SER A 71 -15.71 11.12 -0.38
C SER A 71 -15.92 12.59 -0.75
N GLN A 72 -17.17 13.02 -1.02
CA GLN A 72 -17.48 14.42 -1.31
C GLN A 72 -17.20 15.32 -0.11
N GLN A 73 -17.54 14.88 1.11
CA GLN A 73 -17.25 15.64 2.32
C GLN A 73 -15.74 15.89 2.48
N LEU A 74 -14.90 14.88 2.25
CA LEU A 74 -13.45 15.04 2.32
C LEU A 74 -12.92 16.01 1.27
N TYR A 75 -13.44 15.94 0.04
CA TYR A 75 -13.02 16.81 -1.07
C TYR A 75 -13.39 18.27 -0.83
N HIS A 76 -14.65 18.54 -0.48
CA HIS A 76 -15.13 19.91 -0.28
C HIS A 76 -14.51 20.59 0.95
N ASN A 77 -13.95 19.83 1.90
CA ASN A 77 -13.29 20.36 3.08
C ASN A 77 -11.76 20.50 2.93
N VAL A 78 -11.17 20.13 1.79
CA VAL A 78 -9.70 20.02 1.66
C VAL A 78 -8.96 21.31 2.03
N ASP A 79 -9.42 22.47 1.56
CA ASP A 79 -8.71 23.74 1.79
C ASP A 79 -8.77 24.17 3.26
N ARG A 80 -9.94 24.00 3.89
CA ARG A 80 -10.11 24.25 5.31
C ARG A 80 -9.21 23.33 6.14
N VAL A 81 -9.21 22.03 5.83
CA VAL A 81 -8.41 21.04 6.55
C VAL A 81 -6.91 21.31 6.40
N LEU A 82 -6.42 21.63 5.20
CA LEU A 82 -5.02 21.98 4.99
C LEU A 82 -4.64 23.23 5.81
N ALA A 83 -5.49 24.25 5.85
CA ALA A 83 -5.26 25.45 6.66
C ALA A 83 -5.24 25.12 8.17
N ASP A 84 -6.20 24.35 8.68
CA ASP A 84 -6.28 23.92 10.09
C ASP A 84 -5.06 23.04 10.50
N CYS A 85 -4.51 22.31 9.54
CA CYS A 85 -3.29 21.51 9.68
C CYS A 85 -2.01 22.34 9.49
N GLY A 86 -2.12 23.65 9.31
CA GLY A 86 -1.02 24.61 9.25
C GLY A 86 -0.20 24.55 7.96
N PHE A 87 -0.81 24.13 6.84
CA PHE A 87 -0.19 24.34 5.53
C PHE A 87 -0.15 25.83 5.20
N PRO A 88 0.90 26.30 4.53
CA PRO A 88 0.97 27.68 4.10
C PRO A 88 -0.08 27.97 3.02
N PRO A 89 -0.43 29.24 2.78
CA PRO A 89 -1.36 29.62 1.72
C PRO A 89 -1.00 28.99 0.36
N PRO A 90 -1.97 28.71 -0.53
CA PRO A 90 -1.69 28.08 -1.82
C PRO A 90 -0.63 28.78 -2.67
N ALA A 91 -0.49 30.11 -2.57
CA ALA A 91 0.52 30.86 -3.32
C ALA A 91 1.97 30.58 -2.87
N GLU A 92 2.17 30.06 -1.66
CA GLU A 92 3.49 29.84 -1.08
C GLU A 92 4.02 28.44 -1.42
N GLN A 93 5.26 28.38 -1.90
CA GLN A 93 5.91 27.16 -2.42
C GLN A 93 6.92 26.54 -1.43
N THR A 94 6.87 26.93 -0.15
CA THR A 94 7.79 26.44 0.89
C THR A 94 7.70 24.93 1.01
N SER A 95 8.83 24.24 0.85
CA SER A 95 8.90 22.79 1.01
C SER A 95 9.12 22.42 2.48
N PHE A 96 8.40 21.43 2.98
CA PHE A 96 8.59 20.88 4.32
C PHE A 96 8.13 19.44 4.39
N ASP A 97 8.64 18.70 5.37
CA ASP A 97 8.19 17.36 5.72
C ASP A 97 8.23 17.24 7.24
N GLU A 98 7.07 17.01 7.85
CA GLU A 98 6.93 17.04 9.30
C GLU A 98 5.98 15.96 9.80
N PHE A 99 6.36 15.36 10.92
CA PHE A 99 5.47 14.59 11.76
C PHE A 99 5.16 15.35 13.04
N VAL A 100 3.88 15.52 13.33
CA VAL A 100 3.39 16.25 14.49
C VAL A 100 2.50 15.34 15.32
N VAL A 101 2.78 15.26 16.62
CA VAL A 101 1.89 14.65 17.61
C VAL A 101 1.16 15.77 18.34
N ARG A 102 -0.17 15.81 18.23
CA ARG A 102 -1.04 16.75 18.93
C ARG A 102 -1.78 16.01 20.04
N GLU A 103 -1.89 16.64 21.20
CA GLU A 103 -2.85 16.23 22.22
C GLU A 103 -4.17 16.97 21.96
N THR A 104 -5.27 16.26 22.05
CA THR A 104 -6.61 16.83 21.90
C THR A 104 -7.14 17.27 23.26
N ALA A 105 -8.28 17.97 23.26
CA ALA A 105 -8.91 18.44 24.50
C ALA A 105 -9.40 17.30 25.42
N ASP A 106 -9.52 16.07 24.90
CA ASP A 106 -9.98 14.90 25.64
C ASP A 106 -8.79 14.02 26.11
N ASP A 107 -7.58 14.59 26.23
CA ASP A 107 -6.34 13.90 26.59
C ASP A 107 -5.99 12.70 25.69
N THR A 108 -6.41 12.77 24.42
CA THR A 108 -6.08 11.77 23.39
C THR A 108 -5.10 12.30 22.38
N PHE A 109 -4.46 11.41 21.62
CA PHE A 109 -3.47 11.79 20.62
C PHE A 109 -4.04 11.86 19.20
N GLN A 110 -3.53 12.82 18.44
CA GLN A 110 -3.67 12.91 16.98
C GLN A 110 -2.28 12.97 16.36
N TYR A 111 -2.07 12.15 15.34
CA TYR A 111 -0.80 12.03 14.63
C TYR A 111 -0.96 12.59 13.23
N MET A 112 -0.10 13.52 12.84
CA MET A 112 -0.21 14.20 11.56
C MET A 112 1.11 14.13 10.81
N TRP A 113 1.08 13.51 9.62
CA TRP A 113 2.13 13.66 8.62
C TRP A 113 1.73 14.73 7.62
N ARG A 114 2.56 15.76 7.47
CA ARG A 114 2.34 16.82 6.50
C ARG A 114 3.58 17.05 5.67
N HIS A 115 3.41 17.05 4.37
CA HIS A 115 4.48 17.22 3.41
C HIS A 115 4.04 18.17 2.30
N GLN A 116 4.90 19.12 1.95
CA GLN A 116 4.74 19.99 0.79
C GLN A 116 6.06 20.06 0.03
N LEU A 117 5.99 19.96 -1.29
CA LEU A 117 7.14 20.15 -2.19
C LEU A 117 6.69 20.56 -3.58
N VAL A 118 7.60 21.17 -4.34
CA VAL A 118 7.46 21.33 -5.78
C VAL A 118 8.32 20.27 -6.47
N VAL A 119 7.70 19.44 -7.30
CA VAL A 119 8.37 18.42 -8.10
C VAL A 119 8.55 18.89 -9.55
N PRO A 120 9.67 18.58 -10.21
CA PRO A 120 9.96 18.99 -11.59
C PRO A 120 9.29 18.05 -12.61
N VAL A 121 7.98 17.90 -12.48
CA VAL A 121 7.14 17.14 -13.42
C VAL A 121 5.84 17.89 -13.70
N SER A 122 5.24 17.65 -14.87
CA SER A 122 3.89 18.13 -15.18
C SER A 122 2.84 17.48 -14.28
N LEU A 123 1.67 18.12 -14.19
CA LEU A 123 0.56 17.65 -13.36
C LEU A 123 0.14 16.22 -13.70
N ASP A 124 0.04 15.88 -14.99
CA ASP A 124 -0.36 14.54 -15.44
C ASP A 124 0.61 13.44 -14.97
N VAL A 125 1.91 13.74 -15.00
CA VAL A 125 2.94 12.82 -14.52
C VAL A 125 2.82 12.67 -13.01
N ALA A 126 2.67 13.76 -12.26
CA ALA A 126 2.47 13.71 -10.81
C ALA A 126 1.24 12.88 -10.42
N ILE A 127 0.10 13.08 -11.11
CA ILE A 127 -1.13 12.30 -10.90
C ILE A 127 -0.89 10.82 -11.15
N ALA A 128 -0.25 10.45 -12.25
CA ALA A 128 0.05 9.06 -12.58
C ALA A 128 0.95 8.40 -11.53
N SER A 129 1.97 9.11 -11.05
CA SER A 129 2.85 8.64 -9.98
C SER A 129 2.11 8.47 -8.65
N ALA A 130 1.26 9.44 -8.29
CA ALA A 130 0.44 9.39 -7.09
C ALA A 130 -0.49 8.16 -7.11
N ARG A 131 -1.22 7.93 -8.21
CA ARG A 131 -2.09 6.74 -8.39
C ARG A 131 -1.37 5.43 -8.07
N LYS A 132 -0.13 5.27 -8.56
CA LYS A 132 0.68 4.06 -8.31
C LYS A 132 1.02 3.89 -6.83
N SER A 133 1.44 4.96 -6.17
CA SER A 133 1.79 4.95 -4.75
C SER A 133 0.58 4.67 -3.86
N ILE A 134 -0.57 5.27 -4.20
CA ILE A 134 -1.84 5.07 -3.51
C ILE A 134 -2.34 3.64 -3.69
N TYR A 135 -2.28 3.09 -4.90
CA TYR A 135 -2.67 1.70 -5.14
C TYR A 135 -1.87 0.74 -4.24
N TYR A 136 -0.55 0.97 -4.14
CA TYR A 136 0.33 0.20 -3.26
C TYR A 136 -0.07 0.32 -1.78
N TYR A 137 -0.42 1.52 -1.34
CA TYR A 137 -0.91 1.77 0.02
C TYR A 137 -2.23 1.03 0.28
N LEU A 138 -3.21 1.17 -0.61
CA LEU A 138 -4.52 0.54 -0.50
C LEU A 138 -4.48 -0.99 -0.59
N SER A 139 -3.48 -1.56 -1.28
CA SER A 139 -3.27 -3.02 -1.31
C SER A 139 -2.80 -3.61 0.02
N GLY A 140 -2.75 -2.82 1.09
CA GLY A 140 -2.47 -3.29 2.44
C GLY A 140 -0.98 -3.43 2.76
N VAL A 141 -0.10 -3.14 1.80
CA VAL A 141 1.33 -3.44 1.91
C VAL A 141 2.02 -2.71 3.05
N VAL A 142 1.52 -1.54 3.44
CA VAL A 142 2.10 -0.76 4.54
C VAL A 142 1.80 -1.37 5.93
N TRP A 143 0.69 -2.10 6.07
CA TRP A 143 0.31 -2.69 7.37
C TRP A 143 0.54 -4.19 7.42
N SER A 144 0.19 -4.88 6.35
CA SER A 144 0.25 -6.34 6.25
C SER A 144 0.38 -6.72 4.76
N PRO A 145 1.61 -6.71 4.22
CA PRO A 145 1.88 -7.17 2.86
C PRO A 145 1.33 -8.58 2.66
N GLY A 146 0.30 -8.73 1.84
CA GLY A 146 -0.37 -10.02 1.75
C GLY A 146 -1.88 -9.96 1.82
N SER A 147 -2.39 -9.09 2.67
CA SER A 147 -3.74 -9.24 3.23
C SER A 147 -4.75 -8.20 2.76
N GLY A 148 -4.31 -7.20 1.98
CA GLY A 148 -5.20 -6.22 1.38
C GLY A 148 -5.94 -6.78 0.17
N MET A 149 -7.25 -6.54 0.12
CA MET A 149 -8.12 -6.92 -0.99
C MET A 149 -8.96 -5.72 -1.41
N PHE A 150 -9.01 -5.43 -2.71
CA PHE A 150 -9.99 -4.49 -3.26
C PHE A 150 -11.35 -5.17 -3.34
N ILE A 151 -12.38 -4.48 -2.87
CA ILE A 151 -13.75 -4.97 -2.81
C ILE A 151 -14.68 -3.93 -3.44
N ASP A 152 -15.90 -4.36 -3.81
CA ASP A 152 -16.94 -3.51 -4.40
C ASP A 152 -16.59 -2.83 -5.73
N SER A 153 -15.50 -3.22 -6.39
CA SER A 153 -14.96 -2.58 -7.60
C SER A 153 -16.01 -2.32 -8.69
N ASP A 154 -16.88 -3.29 -9.00
CA ASP A 154 -17.89 -3.15 -10.05
C ASP A 154 -18.96 -2.11 -9.68
N MET A 155 -19.45 -2.15 -8.44
CA MET A 155 -20.42 -1.18 -7.92
C MET A 155 -19.82 0.23 -7.84
N LEU A 156 -18.55 0.34 -7.44
CA LEU A 156 -17.87 1.63 -7.32
C LEU A 156 -17.66 2.31 -8.67
N GLN A 157 -17.58 1.57 -9.78
CA GLN A 157 -17.53 2.15 -11.13
C GLN A 157 -18.78 2.98 -11.46
N GLU A 158 -19.94 2.64 -10.90
CA GLU A 158 -21.18 3.42 -11.06
C GLU A 158 -21.14 4.74 -10.28
N VAL A 159 -20.38 4.78 -9.18
CA VAL A 159 -20.20 5.97 -8.34
C VAL A 159 -19.12 6.89 -8.93
N SER A 160 -17.94 6.33 -9.18
CA SER A 160 -16.81 7.03 -9.80
C SER A 160 -15.79 6.01 -10.32
N PRO A 161 -15.32 6.11 -11.58
CA PRO A 161 -14.36 5.16 -12.15
C PRO A 161 -12.98 5.19 -11.47
N THR A 162 -12.72 6.20 -10.65
CA THR A 162 -11.48 6.42 -9.90
C THR A 162 -11.59 6.05 -8.43
N MET A 163 -12.75 5.57 -7.98
CA MET A 163 -12.98 5.19 -6.59
C MET A 163 -12.50 3.77 -6.35
N LEU A 164 -11.81 3.56 -5.22
CA LEU A 164 -11.33 2.26 -4.79
C LEU A 164 -11.71 2.05 -3.32
N TYR A 165 -12.03 0.82 -2.96
CA TYR A 165 -12.23 0.44 -1.58
C TYR A 165 -11.46 -0.84 -1.29
N SER A 166 -10.70 -0.85 -0.19
CA SER A 166 -9.93 -2.01 0.22
C SER A 166 -10.20 -2.42 1.65
N HIS A 167 -10.17 -3.73 1.88
CA HIS A 167 -10.18 -4.35 3.20
C HIS A 167 -8.84 -5.03 3.42
N THR A 168 -8.14 -4.68 4.50
CA THR A 168 -6.83 -5.25 4.86
C THR A 168 -6.90 -5.83 6.26
N VAL A 169 -6.63 -7.13 6.39
CA VAL A 169 -6.51 -7.77 7.72
C VAL A 169 -5.09 -7.59 8.24
N VAL A 170 -4.94 -6.84 9.33
CA VAL A 170 -3.62 -6.56 9.93
C VAL A 170 -3.28 -7.62 10.97
N SER A 171 -4.25 -7.98 11.81
CA SER A 171 -4.11 -9.02 12.83
C SER A 171 -5.48 -9.63 13.16
N ALA A 172 -5.53 -10.56 14.11
CA ALA A 172 -6.78 -11.13 14.60
C ALA A 172 -7.75 -10.08 15.22
N ASP A 173 -7.21 -8.94 15.64
CA ASP A 173 -7.97 -7.89 16.34
C ASP A 173 -8.04 -6.57 15.54
N GLU A 174 -7.29 -6.45 14.45
CA GLU A 174 -7.22 -5.22 13.65
C GLU A 174 -7.42 -5.51 12.16
N SER A 175 -8.30 -4.71 11.56
CA SER A 175 -8.43 -4.60 10.11
C SER A 175 -8.54 -3.14 9.72
N VAL A 176 -8.18 -2.84 8.48
CA VAL A 176 -8.18 -1.49 7.92
C VAL A 176 -9.01 -1.51 6.65
N ASN A 177 -10.15 -0.82 6.68
CA ASN A 177 -11.03 -0.63 5.54
C ASN A 177 -10.79 0.76 4.97
N LEU A 178 -10.21 0.92 3.78
CA LEU A 178 -9.87 2.24 3.23
C LEU A 178 -10.60 2.52 1.94
N MET A 179 -11.37 3.61 1.95
CA MET A 179 -12.01 4.17 0.78
C MET A 179 -11.12 5.27 0.22
N TRP A 180 -10.98 5.29 -1.10
CA TRP A 180 -10.18 6.22 -1.85
C TRP A 180 -10.98 6.80 -3.01
N ARG A 181 -10.79 8.09 -3.31
CA ARG A 181 -11.28 8.69 -4.55
C ARG A 181 -10.34 9.76 -5.08
N GLU A 182 -10.08 9.72 -6.38
CA GLU A 182 -9.51 10.83 -7.13
C GLU A 182 -10.60 11.65 -7.81
N PHE A 183 -10.56 12.97 -7.63
CA PHE A 183 -11.48 13.90 -8.26
C PHE A 183 -10.92 14.44 -9.58
N PRO A 184 -11.79 14.77 -10.56
CA PRO A 184 -11.37 15.36 -11.82
C PRO A 184 -10.55 16.64 -11.62
N VAL A 185 -9.58 16.86 -12.50
CA VAL A 185 -8.78 18.09 -12.51
C VAL A 185 -9.68 19.31 -12.74
N ARG A 186 -9.59 20.29 -11.85
CA ARG A 186 -10.28 21.58 -11.95
C ARG A 186 -9.33 22.69 -11.50
N ASP A 187 -9.36 23.84 -12.16
CA ASP A 187 -8.52 25.00 -11.81
C ASP A 187 -7.02 24.64 -11.67
N ASN A 188 -6.52 23.82 -12.60
CA ASN A 188 -5.14 23.31 -12.61
C ASN A 188 -4.73 22.53 -11.34
N ARG A 189 -5.72 21.92 -10.67
CA ARG A 189 -5.56 21.17 -9.44
C ARG A 189 -6.22 19.80 -9.53
N CYS A 190 -5.50 18.78 -9.09
CA CYS A 190 -6.05 17.46 -8.79
C CYS A 190 -6.10 17.26 -7.28
N VAL A 191 -7.20 16.70 -6.79
CA VAL A 191 -7.37 16.34 -5.38
C VAL A 191 -7.72 14.87 -5.28
N MET A 192 -7.04 14.19 -4.39
CA MET A 192 -7.34 12.82 -4.06
C MET A 192 -7.48 12.67 -2.56
N VAL A 193 -8.46 11.86 -2.13
CA VAL A 193 -8.83 11.72 -0.72
C VAL A 193 -8.93 10.25 -0.34
N SER A 194 -8.60 9.96 0.92
CA SER A 194 -8.82 8.67 1.54
C SER A 194 -9.42 8.84 2.92
N GLN A 195 -10.24 7.88 3.33
CA GLN A 195 -10.60 7.71 4.72
C GLN A 195 -10.89 6.24 5.03
N ASN A 196 -10.61 5.84 6.27
CA ASN A 196 -11.04 4.53 6.72
C ASN A 196 -12.53 4.47 7.11
N ILE A 197 -13.16 3.34 6.77
CA ILE A 197 -14.53 3.02 7.17
C ILE A 197 -14.46 2.20 8.47
N HIS A 198 -15.14 2.68 9.52
CA HIS A 198 -15.10 2.07 10.85
C HIS A 198 -16.09 0.91 10.97
N ASP A 199 -17.24 1.06 10.33
CA ASP A 199 -18.34 0.11 10.40
C ASP A 199 -18.87 -0.16 9.00
N ASP A 200 -18.80 -1.41 8.60
CA ASP A 200 -19.24 -1.87 7.29
C ASP A 200 -20.06 -3.15 7.50
N GLU A 201 -21.37 -3.07 7.29
CA GLU A 201 -22.30 -4.18 7.54
C GLU A 201 -22.02 -5.44 6.69
N THR A 202 -21.17 -5.33 5.67
CA THR A 202 -20.75 -6.45 4.81
C THR A 202 -19.50 -7.16 5.30
N LEU A 203 -18.76 -6.56 6.25
CA LEU A 203 -17.49 -7.03 6.74
C LEU A 203 -17.57 -7.41 8.23
N PRO A 204 -16.62 -8.20 8.75
CA PRO A 204 -16.53 -8.48 10.17
C PRO A 204 -16.30 -7.21 11.00
N ALA A 205 -16.85 -7.18 12.21
CA ALA A 205 -16.63 -6.09 13.16
C ALA A 205 -15.14 -6.00 13.55
N ILE A 206 -14.59 -4.79 13.49
CA ILE A 206 -13.19 -4.51 13.80
C ILE A 206 -13.05 -4.22 15.30
N LYS A 207 -12.20 -4.99 16.00
CA LYS A 207 -12.05 -4.87 17.46
C LYS A 207 -11.22 -3.66 17.87
N ARG A 208 -10.12 -3.39 17.17
CA ARG A 208 -9.26 -2.22 17.39
C ARG A 208 -8.99 -1.50 16.07
N GLN A 209 -9.15 -0.19 16.08
CA GLN A 209 -9.03 0.66 14.91
C GLN A 209 -8.58 2.07 15.31
N CYS A 210 -8.16 2.87 14.35
CA CYS A 210 -7.96 4.31 14.53
C CYS A 210 -8.49 5.03 13.30
N ASN A 211 -8.95 6.28 13.47
CA ASN A 211 -9.38 7.11 12.36
C ASN A 211 -8.15 7.44 11.51
N ARG A 212 -8.27 7.30 10.19
CA ARG A 212 -7.21 7.52 9.21
C ARG A 212 -7.80 8.32 8.07
N GLN A 213 -7.29 9.53 7.87
CA GLN A 213 -7.71 10.39 6.77
C GLN A 213 -6.49 10.88 6.00
N PHE A 214 -6.62 10.96 4.68
CA PHE A 214 -5.51 11.29 3.80
C PHE A 214 -5.98 12.23 2.69
N TRP A 215 -5.19 13.25 2.41
CA TRP A 215 -5.41 14.19 1.31
C TRP A 215 -4.12 14.35 0.50
N VAL A 216 -4.25 14.28 -0.82
CA VAL A 216 -3.19 14.65 -1.77
C VAL A 216 -3.75 15.74 -2.67
N THR A 217 -3.08 16.89 -2.71
CA THR A 217 -3.39 17.95 -3.67
C THR A 217 -2.19 18.21 -4.55
N MET A 218 -2.43 18.21 -5.86
CA MET A 218 -1.41 18.45 -6.87
C MET A 218 -1.84 19.63 -7.71
N GLU A 219 -1.04 20.68 -7.73
CA GLU A 219 -1.37 21.97 -8.37
C GLU A 219 -0.26 22.34 -9.35
N VAL A 220 -0.63 22.79 -10.55
CA VAL A 220 0.33 23.31 -11.53
C VAL A 220 1.03 24.54 -10.97
N VAL A 221 2.36 24.54 -10.99
CA VAL A 221 3.19 25.74 -10.79
C VAL A 221 3.51 26.35 -12.16
N ASP A 222 3.99 25.50 -13.08
CA ASP A 222 4.20 25.79 -14.49
C ASP A 222 4.07 24.49 -15.32
N GLU A 223 4.30 24.55 -16.63
CA GLU A 223 4.17 23.39 -17.55
C GLU A 223 5.00 22.17 -17.14
N THR A 224 6.08 22.39 -16.37
CA THR A 224 7.07 21.38 -15.98
C THR A 224 7.18 21.17 -14.47
N HIS A 225 6.44 21.92 -13.66
CA HIS A 225 6.49 21.84 -12.20
C HIS A 225 5.11 21.70 -11.58
N THR A 226 5.00 20.79 -10.61
CA THR A 226 3.78 20.55 -9.85
C THR A 226 4.06 20.69 -8.37
N LYS A 227 3.24 21.47 -7.67
CA LYS A 227 3.25 21.53 -6.22
C LYS A 227 2.39 20.39 -5.68
N VAL A 228 2.99 19.55 -4.84
CA VAL A 228 2.33 18.42 -4.20
C VAL A 228 2.22 18.71 -2.71
N ARG A 229 1.02 18.54 -2.16
CA ARG A 229 0.76 18.53 -0.72
C ARG A 229 0.18 17.19 -0.34
N VAL A 230 0.73 16.58 0.71
CA VAL A 230 0.25 15.34 1.28
C VAL A 230 -0.02 15.57 2.75
N LEU A 231 -1.24 15.28 3.18
CA LEU A 231 -1.65 15.32 4.57
C LEU A 231 -2.19 13.94 4.94
N TYR A 232 -1.68 13.37 6.01
CA TYR A 232 -2.22 12.18 6.65
C TYR A 232 -2.47 12.45 8.12
N VAL A 233 -3.68 12.13 8.58
CA VAL A 233 -4.10 12.35 9.96
C VAL A 233 -4.63 11.04 10.53
N ASN A 234 -4.02 10.62 11.64
CA ASN A 234 -4.49 9.49 12.43
C ASN A 234 -4.97 9.95 13.81
N SER A 235 -5.98 9.28 14.35
CA SER A 235 -6.28 9.34 15.79
C SER A 235 -5.47 8.32 16.57
N GLN A 236 -5.50 8.43 17.90
CA GLN A 236 -5.26 7.33 18.82
C GLN A 236 -6.15 6.13 18.49
N PHE A 237 -5.68 4.92 18.80
CA PHE A 237 -6.47 3.71 18.63
C PHE A 237 -7.67 3.72 19.59
N PHE A 238 -8.76 3.09 19.14
CA PHE A 238 -9.98 2.90 19.91
C PHE A 238 -10.58 1.53 19.61
N ASN A 239 -11.43 1.10 20.54
CA ASN A 239 -12.26 -0.09 20.45
C ASN A 239 -13.72 0.30 20.77
N LYS A 240 -14.60 -0.70 20.95
CA LYS A 240 -16.02 -0.48 21.28
C LYS A 240 -16.25 0.31 22.58
N ASP A 241 -15.28 0.28 23.50
CA ASP A 241 -15.35 0.88 24.83
C ASP A 241 -14.76 2.30 24.86
N GLY A 242 -14.12 2.74 23.76
CA GLY A 242 -13.53 4.07 23.61
C GLY A 242 -12.08 4.03 23.15
N TYR A 243 -11.36 5.15 23.30
CA TYR A 243 -9.92 5.21 23.05
C TYR A 243 -9.16 4.26 23.98
N VAL A 244 -8.14 3.58 23.44
CA VAL A 244 -7.30 2.66 24.21
C VAL A 244 -6.44 3.43 25.22
N SER A 245 -6.00 2.75 26.26
CA SER A 245 -5.11 3.37 27.27
C SER A 245 -3.77 3.80 26.65
N ILE A 246 -3.06 4.72 27.30
CA ILE A 246 -1.71 5.12 26.85
C ILE A 246 -0.72 3.95 26.80
N HIS A 247 -0.89 2.95 27.67
CA HIS A 247 -0.07 1.73 27.65
C HIS A 247 -0.32 0.89 26.40
N GLU A 248 -1.59 0.70 26.04
CA GLU A 248 -1.97 -0.04 24.82
C GLU A 248 -1.58 0.74 23.57
N GLU A 249 -1.78 2.05 23.56
CA GLU A 249 -1.35 2.92 22.46
C GLU A 249 0.17 2.83 22.28
N ALA A 250 0.95 3.01 23.35
CA ALA A 250 2.40 2.90 23.30
C ALA A 250 2.87 1.54 22.79
N ALA A 251 2.23 0.45 23.21
CA ALA A 251 2.53 -0.89 22.71
C ALA A 251 2.26 -1.03 21.20
N CYS A 252 1.19 -0.41 20.68
CA CYS A 252 0.90 -0.38 19.23
C CYS A 252 1.99 0.38 18.44
N TRP A 253 2.69 1.32 19.08
CA TRP A 253 3.83 2.04 18.53
C TRP A 253 5.19 1.40 18.89
N GLY A 254 5.19 0.18 19.44
CA GLY A 254 6.39 -0.59 19.77
C GLY A 254 7.09 -0.18 21.08
N LEU A 255 6.46 0.64 21.92
CA LEU A 255 6.95 1.01 23.24
C LEU A 255 6.26 0.16 24.32
N VAL A 256 6.89 -0.95 24.69
CA VAL A 256 6.31 -1.93 25.64
C VAL A 256 6.70 -1.70 27.11
N ASP A 257 7.78 -0.95 27.37
CA ASP A 257 8.33 -0.73 28.71
C ASP A 257 8.00 0.66 29.26
N LEU A 258 6.70 0.95 29.44
CA LEU A 258 6.26 2.14 30.16
C LEU A 258 6.23 1.88 31.69
N PRO A 259 6.78 2.80 32.51
CA PRO A 259 6.73 2.66 33.97
C PRO A 259 5.29 2.62 34.47
N THR A 260 4.98 1.72 35.40
CA THR A 260 3.62 1.60 35.97
C THR A 260 3.37 2.58 37.13
N ASP A 261 4.42 3.19 37.65
CA ASP A 261 4.43 4.12 38.79
C ASP A 261 4.56 5.61 38.37
N ALA A 262 4.62 5.88 37.07
CA ALA A 262 4.70 7.23 36.53
C ALA A 262 3.33 7.93 36.47
N THR A 263 3.31 9.26 36.51
CA THR A 263 2.08 10.04 36.32
C THR A 263 1.65 10.05 34.86
N ASP A 264 0.36 10.29 34.59
CA ASP A 264 -0.18 10.37 33.22
C ASP A 264 0.57 11.38 32.35
N ASP A 265 0.97 12.53 32.91
CA ASP A 265 1.80 13.54 32.22
C ASP A 265 3.18 13.00 31.82
N GLN A 266 3.83 12.24 32.71
CA GLN A 266 5.14 11.64 32.45
C GLN A 266 5.04 10.57 31.36
N LEU A 267 3.97 9.76 31.41
CA LEU A 267 3.67 8.76 30.38
C LEU A 267 3.38 9.43 29.03
N SER A 268 2.53 10.46 29.00
CA SER A 268 2.19 11.25 27.81
C SER A 268 3.43 11.87 27.19
N HIS A 269 4.28 12.53 27.99
CA HIS A 269 5.53 13.11 27.49
C HIS A 269 6.48 12.06 26.91
N ARG A 270 6.65 10.92 27.59
CA ARG A 270 7.52 9.83 27.12
C ARG A 270 6.99 9.21 25.84
N PHE A 271 5.70 8.95 25.76
CA PHE A 271 5.05 8.41 24.57
C PHE A 271 5.15 9.39 23.38
N LYS A 272 4.80 10.67 23.56
CA LYS A 272 4.91 11.69 22.50
C LYS A 272 6.31 11.75 21.90
N ARG A 273 7.36 11.70 22.74
CA ARG A 273 8.75 11.69 22.28
C ARG A 273 9.04 10.44 21.44
N HIS A 274 8.62 9.26 21.90
CA HIS A 274 8.79 8.01 21.15
C HIS A 274 8.04 8.03 19.82
N ALA A 275 6.75 8.37 19.84
CA ALA A 275 5.91 8.48 18.66
C ALA A 275 6.51 9.48 17.67
N THR A 276 6.99 10.63 18.13
CA THR A 276 7.63 11.65 17.27
C THR A 276 8.84 11.07 16.52
N VAL A 277 9.72 10.36 17.23
CA VAL A 277 10.90 9.73 16.61
C VAL A 277 10.48 8.63 15.64
N ALA A 278 9.57 7.75 16.03
CA ALA A 278 9.09 6.67 15.18
C ALA A 278 8.41 7.19 13.90
N GLY A 279 7.56 8.23 14.02
CA GLY A 279 6.91 8.87 12.90
C GLY A 279 7.88 9.58 11.95
N GLN A 280 8.92 10.24 12.48
CA GLN A 280 9.98 10.83 11.65
C GLN A 280 10.79 9.76 10.89
N GLN A 281 11.10 8.63 11.52
CA GLN A 281 11.77 7.51 10.85
C GLN A 281 10.89 6.91 9.74
N PHE A 282 9.58 6.74 10.00
CA PHE A 282 8.62 6.27 9.02
C PHE A 282 8.48 7.24 7.83
N LEU A 283 8.49 8.56 8.07
CA LEU A 283 8.50 9.57 7.02
C LEU A 283 9.72 9.45 6.13
N GLN A 284 10.92 9.34 6.72
CA GLN A 284 12.16 9.17 5.95
C GLN A 284 12.10 7.92 5.07
N PHE A 285 11.59 6.80 5.58
CA PHE A 285 11.38 5.58 4.81
C PHE A 285 10.34 5.74 3.68
N SER A 286 9.22 6.40 3.98
CA SER A 286 8.13 6.62 3.04
C SER A 286 8.51 7.59 1.92
N LEU A 287 9.25 8.66 2.22
CA LEU A 287 9.81 9.57 1.22
C LEU A 287 10.81 8.88 0.31
N GLN A 288 11.66 7.99 0.86
CA GLN A 288 12.59 7.18 0.06
C GLN A 288 11.85 6.27 -0.91
N THR A 289 10.75 5.65 -0.44
CA THR A 289 9.91 4.77 -1.27
C THR A 289 9.07 5.53 -2.29
N PHE A 290 8.48 6.67 -1.90
CA PHE A 290 7.64 7.51 -2.76
C PHE A 290 8.47 8.27 -3.79
N SER A 291 9.55 8.95 -3.37
CA SER A 291 10.48 9.64 -4.27
C SER A 291 11.17 8.66 -5.21
N GLY A 292 11.56 7.48 -4.73
CA GLY A 292 12.12 6.41 -5.57
C GLY A 292 11.15 5.91 -6.64
N LYS A 293 9.87 5.71 -6.29
CA LYS A 293 8.83 5.30 -7.24
C LYS A 293 8.41 6.44 -8.19
N LEU A 294 8.39 7.68 -7.71
CA LEU A 294 8.10 8.88 -8.50
C LEU A 294 9.24 9.10 -9.52
N LEU A 295 10.51 9.06 -9.09
CA LEU A 295 11.66 9.07 -9.98
C LEU A 295 11.59 7.93 -11.01
N GLN A 296 11.29 6.69 -10.59
CA GLN A 296 11.14 5.58 -11.54
C GLN A 296 10.05 5.84 -12.59
N SER A 297 8.94 6.48 -12.22
CA SER A 297 7.88 6.85 -13.17
C SER A 297 8.25 8.01 -14.10
N VAL A 298 9.03 8.98 -13.62
CA VAL A 298 9.63 10.07 -14.43
C VAL A 298 10.66 9.52 -15.41
N ILE A 299 11.50 8.59 -14.94
CA ILE A 299 12.51 7.88 -15.75
C ILE A 299 11.84 7.03 -16.85
N ALA A 300 10.64 6.49 -16.59
CA ALA A 300 9.89 5.69 -17.55
C ALA A 300 9.15 6.52 -18.62
N THR A 301 8.91 7.83 -18.42
CA THR A 301 8.00 8.61 -19.29
C THR A 301 8.65 9.60 -20.25
N LYS A 302 9.86 10.14 -20.01
CA LYS A 302 10.80 10.69 -21.02
C LYS A 302 11.93 11.48 -20.36
N SER A 303 13.02 11.61 -21.11
CA SER A 303 14.27 12.34 -20.80
C SER A 303 14.02 13.77 -20.28
N VAL A 304 14.00 13.93 -18.95
CA VAL A 304 14.09 15.24 -18.29
C VAL A 304 15.49 15.35 -17.69
N LYS A 305 16.25 16.38 -18.10
CA LYS A 305 17.54 16.72 -17.51
C LYS A 305 17.30 17.37 -16.15
N VAL A 306 17.34 16.57 -15.08
CA VAL A 306 17.47 17.06 -13.70
C VAL A 306 18.96 17.32 -13.42
N PRO A 307 19.34 18.36 -12.64
CA PRO A 307 20.75 18.71 -12.43
C PRO A 307 21.54 17.54 -11.85
N SER A 308 22.67 17.23 -12.50
CA SER A 308 23.58 16.14 -12.12
C SER A 308 24.04 16.28 -10.68
N LEU A 309 23.72 15.30 -9.83
CA LEU A 309 24.41 15.10 -8.55
C LEU A 309 25.90 14.90 -8.90
N ARG A 310 26.76 15.87 -8.53
CA ARG A 310 28.18 15.83 -8.86
C ARG A 310 28.80 14.57 -8.25
N ILE A 311 29.29 13.68 -9.11
CA ILE A 311 30.03 12.43 -8.82
C ILE A 311 31.09 12.60 -7.72
N ALA A 312 31.67 13.80 -7.55
CA ALA A 312 32.63 14.13 -6.50
C ALA A 312 32.08 13.98 -5.07
N ALA A 313 30.81 14.31 -4.81
CA ALA A 313 30.20 14.13 -3.50
C ALA A 313 29.98 12.64 -3.19
N LEU A 314 29.73 11.83 -4.22
CA LEU A 314 29.58 10.37 -4.12
C LEU A 314 30.92 9.69 -3.78
N GLU A 315 32.03 10.15 -4.36
CA GLU A 315 33.36 9.63 -4.04
C GLU A 315 33.78 9.85 -2.58
N THR A 316 33.36 10.96 -1.94
CA THR A 316 33.61 11.23 -0.52
C THR A 316 32.88 10.22 0.37
N HIS A 317 31.60 9.97 0.10
CA HIS A 317 30.80 8.99 0.85
C HIS A 317 31.34 7.56 0.68
N VAL A 318 31.89 7.24 -0.51
CA VAL A 318 32.51 5.93 -0.76
C VAL A 318 33.91 5.78 -0.14
N ARG A 319 34.61 6.87 0.17
CA ARG A 319 35.82 6.80 1.02
C ARG A 319 35.48 6.52 2.48
N ASP A 320 34.39 7.11 3.00
CA ASP A 320 33.90 6.80 4.34
C ASP A 320 33.50 5.30 4.47
N LEU A 321 32.97 4.72 3.38
CA LEU A 321 32.67 3.29 3.21
C LEU A 321 33.92 2.38 3.33
N GLN A 322 35.11 2.83 2.90
CA GLN A 322 36.36 2.05 2.95
C GLN A 322 37.02 2.07 4.33
N LEU A 323 36.80 3.13 5.12
CA LEU A 323 37.40 3.32 6.44
C LEU A 323 36.67 2.52 7.55
N ALA A 324 35.43 2.13 7.31
CA ALA A 324 34.71 1.18 8.15
C ALA A 324 35.21 -0.26 7.90
N ARG A 325 36.27 -0.66 8.61
CA ARG A 325 36.35 -2.04 9.15
C ARG A 325 35.73 -1.95 10.55
N PRO A 326 34.93 -2.92 11.09
CA PRO A 326 35.25 -4.34 11.15
C PRO A 326 33.97 -5.25 11.31
N PRO A 327 33.88 -6.34 12.14
CA PRO A 327 33.00 -7.51 11.89
C PRO A 327 31.56 -7.35 12.41
N ASP A 328 30.98 -6.15 12.39
CA ASP A 328 29.66 -5.87 12.99
C ASP A 328 28.59 -5.78 11.90
N THR A 329 27.68 -6.76 11.89
CA THR A 329 26.49 -6.82 11.02
C THR A 329 25.70 -5.51 11.02
N THR A 330 25.59 -4.83 12.16
CA THR A 330 24.81 -3.59 12.30
C THR A 330 25.41 -2.45 11.50
N ALA A 331 26.75 -2.36 11.50
CA ALA A 331 27.48 -1.37 10.73
C ALA A 331 27.32 -1.64 9.22
N VAL A 332 27.43 -2.91 8.80
CA VAL A 332 27.21 -3.32 7.40
C VAL A 332 25.76 -3.03 6.97
N LEU A 333 24.77 -3.34 7.80
CA LEU A 333 23.37 -3.07 7.49
C LEU A 333 23.09 -1.57 7.32
N THR A 334 23.60 -0.75 8.25
CA THR A 334 23.47 0.72 8.20
C THR A 334 24.11 1.29 6.93
N LEU A 335 25.27 0.74 6.56
CA LEU A 335 26.02 1.12 5.38
C LEU A 335 25.27 0.79 4.08
N VAL A 336 24.77 -0.44 3.97
CA VAL A 336 23.97 -0.90 2.82
C VAL A 336 22.67 -0.12 2.72
N HIS A 337 22.04 0.20 3.85
CA HIS A 337 20.88 1.08 3.88
C HIS A 337 21.21 2.48 3.32
N ARG A 338 22.33 3.08 3.73
CA ARG A 338 22.78 4.39 3.20
C ARG A 338 23.11 4.34 1.70
N ILE A 339 23.67 3.23 1.22
CA ILE A 339 23.87 3.01 -0.22
C ILE A 339 22.53 3.02 -0.97
N ASN A 340 21.52 2.32 -0.45
CA ASN A 340 20.19 2.34 -1.06
C ASN A 340 19.61 3.75 -1.11
N GLN A 341 19.78 4.54 -0.05
CA GLN A 341 19.36 5.96 -0.04
C GLN A 341 20.03 6.77 -1.17
N LEU A 342 21.32 6.54 -1.45
CA LEU A 342 22.03 7.20 -2.54
C LEU A 342 21.57 6.74 -3.93
N PHE A 343 21.26 5.44 -4.10
CA PHE A 343 20.67 4.93 -5.35
C PHE A 343 19.32 5.57 -5.65
N LEU A 344 18.52 5.86 -4.62
CA LEU A 344 17.22 6.52 -4.74
C LEU A 344 17.34 8.02 -5.07
N GLN A 345 18.49 8.63 -4.80
CA GLN A 345 18.78 10.03 -5.17
C GLN A 345 19.28 10.18 -6.61
N CYS A 346 19.55 9.09 -7.33
CA CYS A 346 20.05 9.14 -8.70
C CYS A 346 18.95 9.61 -9.67
N PRO A 347 19.09 10.79 -10.32
CA PRO A 347 18.00 11.40 -11.09
C PRO A 347 17.65 10.65 -12.39
N THR A 348 18.61 9.91 -12.95
CA THR A 348 18.40 9.12 -14.16
C THR A 348 18.95 7.70 -14.03
N ILE A 349 18.53 6.80 -14.92
CA ILE A 349 19.11 5.45 -15.00
C ILE A 349 20.61 5.46 -15.37
N ALA A 350 21.06 6.49 -16.09
CA ALA A 350 22.46 6.67 -16.40
C ALA A 350 23.27 7.02 -15.15
N ASP A 351 22.73 7.89 -14.28
CA ASP A 351 23.34 8.21 -12.99
C ASP A 351 23.31 7.02 -12.04
N HIS A 352 22.21 6.26 -12.05
CA HIS A 352 22.07 5.04 -11.26
C HIS A 352 23.14 4.00 -11.64
N ARG A 353 23.33 3.78 -12.96
CA ARG A 353 24.40 2.91 -13.48
C ARG A 353 25.79 3.47 -13.20
N ALA A 354 25.99 4.77 -13.36
CA ALA A 354 27.27 5.42 -13.05
C ALA A 354 27.61 5.26 -11.57
N PHE A 355 26.63 5.40 -10.68
CA PHE A 355 26.82 5.20 -9.25
C PHE A 355 27.14 3.75 -8.91
N ALA A 356 26.40 2.78 -9.46
CA ALA A 356 26.73 1.36 -9.29
C ALA A 356 28.19 1.06 -9.71
N LYS A 357 28.62 1.61 -10.86
CA LYS A 357 29.99 1.47 -11.35
C LYS A 357 31.03 2.11 -10.42
N VAL A 358 30.75 3.30 -9.89
CA VAL A 358 31.63 3.99 -8.92
C VAL A 358 31.71 3.19 -7.62
N LEU A 359 30.57 2.71 -7.12
CA LEU A 359 30.48 1.95 -5.89
C LEU A 359 31.27 0.64 -5.96
N VAL A 360 31.09 -0.16 -7.01
CA VAL A 360 31.84 -1.41 -7.20
C VAL A 360 33.33 -1.16 -7.44
N LYS A 361 33.68 -0.09 -8.17
CA LYS A 361 35.09 0.29 -8.37
C LYS A 361 35.76 0.65 -7.05
N ALA A 362 35.04 1.32 -6.16
CA ALA A 362 35.61 1.81 -4.91
C ALA A 362 35.51 0.80 -3.77
N ASP A 363 34.50 -0.08 -3.74
CA ASP A 363 34.50 -1.28 -2.89
C ASP A 363 34.29 -2.55 -3.75
N PRO A 364 35.38 -3.16 -4.27
CA PRO A 364 35.30 -4.42 -5.03
C PRO A 364 34.82 -5.62 -4.20
N THR A 365 34.68 -5.47 -2.88
CA THR A 365 34.18 -6.51 -1.97
C THR A 365 32.70 -6.36 -1.63
N ILE A 366 32.04 -5.29 -2.10
CA ILE A 366 30.66 -4.97 -1.74
C ILE A 366 29.69 -6.12 -2.04
N VAL A 367 29.83 -6.80 -3.17
CA VAL A 367 28.98 -7.94 -3.54
C VAL A 367 29.17 -9.11 -2.56
N SER A 368 30.42 -9.40 -2.17
CA SER A 368 30.70 -10.45 -1.17
C SER A 368 30.14 -10.10 0.20
N ARG A 369 30.26 -8.85 0.64
CA ARG A 369 29.68 -8.36 1.90
C ARG A 369 28.16 -8.43 1.89
N LEU A 370 27.53 -8.11 0.76
CA LEU A 370 26.08 -8.29 0.59
C LEU A 370 25.70 -9.76 0.70
N PHE A 371 26.47 -10.68 0.14
CA PHE A 371 26.17 -12.11 0.24
C PHE A 371 26.27 -12.59 1.68
N GLU A 372 27.31 -12.20 2.41
CA GLU A 372 27.45 -12.47 3.84
C GLU A 372 26.23 -11.95 4.61
N LEU A 373 25.84 -10.69 4.38
CA LEU A 373 24.67 -10.07 5.00
C LEU A 373 23.37 -10.85 4.70
N LEU A 374 23.16 -11.26 3.45
CA LEU A 374 21.98 -12.02 3.03
C LEU A 374 21.91 -13.42 3.63
N THR A 375 23.06 -14.05 3.90
CA THR A 375 23.12 -15.39 4.49
C THR A 375 22.87 -15.42 6.00
N GLN A 376 22.80 -14.26 6.67
CA GLN A 376 22.57 -14.19 8.12
C GLN A 376 21.11 -14.48 8.53
N GLY A 377 20.17 -14.48 7.58
CA GLY A 377 18.78 -14.89 7.82
C GLY A 377 17.89 -13.85 8.52
N ASP A 378 18.41 -12.65 8.80
CA ASP A 378 17.60 -11.52 9.26
C ASP A 378 16.78 -10.91 8.11
N VAL A 379 15.48 -10.64 8.34
CA VAL A 379 14.57 -10.16 7.29
C VAL A 379 14.93 -8.75 6.83
N ALA A 380 15.33 -7.86 7.73
CA ALA A 380 15.72 -6.50 7.37
C ALA A 380 17.02 -6.50 6.54
N ALA A 381 17.99 -7.32 6.95
CA ALA A 381 19.21 -7.58 6.20
C ALA A 381 18.94 -8.14 4.80
N MET A 382 18.00 -9.09 4.69
CA MET A 382 17.58 -9.65 3.41
C MET A 382 16.94 -8.60 2.50
N VAL A 383 16.00 -7.80 3.00
CA VAL A 383 15.34 -6.75 2.21
C VAL A 383 16.36 -5.73 1.70
N VAL A 384 17.15 -5.16 2.62
CA VAL A 384 18.09 -4.09 2.31
C VAL A 384 19.21 -4.59 1.40
N GLY A 385 19.75 -5.78 1.66
CA GLY A 385 20.77 -6.41 0.84
C GLY A 385 20.30 -6.77 -0.58
N LEU A 386 19.08 -7.33 -0.71
CA LEU A 386 18.52 -7.69 -2.02
C LEU A 386 18.18 -6.45 -2.84
N GLN A 387 17.71 -5.38 -2.21
CA GLN A 387 17.51 -4.09 -2.89
C GLN A 387 18.83 -3.54 -3.45
N THR A 388 19.91 -3.59 -2.65
CA THR A 388 21.23 -3.15 -3.14
C THR A 388 21.73 -4.03 -4.27
N LEU A 389 21.55 -5.36 -4.18
CA LEU A 389 21.90 -6.27 -5.28
C LEU A 389 21.09 -5.97 -6.54
N TYR A 390 19.80 -5.62 -6.41
CA TYR A 390 18.98 -5.20 -7.55
C TYR A 390 19.57 -3.95 -8.22
N HIS A 391 19.92 -2.92 -7.44
CA HIS A 391 20.53 -1.70 -7.94
C HIS A 391 21.87 -1.94 -8.64
N LEU A 392 22.74 -2.77 -8.04
CA LEU A 392 23.99 -3.19 -8.66
C LEU A 392 23.74 -3.97 -9.95
N SER A 393 22.69 -4.77 -10.01
CA SER A 393 22.33 -5.57 -11.18
C SER A 393 21.86 -4.72 -12.36
N CYS A 394 21.54 -3.43 -12.18
CA CYS A 394 21.16 -2.52 -13.27
C CYS A 394 22.33 -2.09 -14.18
N GLU A 395 23.59 -2.33 -13.77
CA GLU A 395 24.81 -2.00 -14.51
C GLU A 395 25.55 -3.28 -14.94
N ALA A 396 26.05 -3.33 -16.17
CA ALA A 396 26.51 -4.57 -16.79
C ALA A 396 27.75 -5.19 -16.10
N SER A 397 28.74 -4.40 -15.71
CA SER A 397 29.95 -4.93 -15.06
C SER A 397 29.65 -5.44 -13.65
N SER A 398 28.79 -4.74 -12.93
CA SER A 398 28.33 -5.07 -11.59
C SER A 398 27.44 -6.31 -11.60
N ALA A 399 26.50 -6.42 -12.57
CA ALA A 399 25.68 -7.61 -12.79
C ALA A 399 26.56 -8.83 -13.09
N LEU A 400 27.59 -8.69 -13.93
CA LEU A 400 28.53 -9.77 -14.22
C LEU A 400 29.31 -10.21 -12.97
N ASP A 401 29.72 -9.27 -12.11
CA ASP A 401 30.39 -9.58 -10.84
C ASP A 401 29.46 -10.35 -9.90
N VAL A 402 28.19 -9.92 -9.76
CA VAL A 402 27.16 -10.64 -9.01
C VAL A 402 26.97 -12.07 -9.53
N VAL A 403 26.88 -12.25 -10.85
CA VAL A 403 26.77 -13.59 -11.45
C VAL A 403 28.03 -14.41 -11.17
N THR A 404 29.22 -13.86 -11.38
CA THR A 404 30.49 -14.59 -11.22
C THR A 404 30.70 -15.07 -9.79
N ARG A 405 30.22 -14.31 -8.80
CA ARG A 405 30.34 -14.65 -7.37
C ARG A 405 29.28 -15.63 -6.86
N GLY A 406 28.31 -16.02 -7.68
CA GLY A 406 27.27 -16.97 -7.26
C GLY A 406 25.93 -16.35 -6.86
N GLY A 407 25.64 -15.12 -7.29
CA GLY A 407 24.39 -14.44 -6.94
C GLY A 407 23.12 -15.16 -7.38
N VAL A 408 23.17 -15.88 -8.51
CA VAL A 408 22.05 -16.71 -8.99
C VAL A 408 21.74 -17.84 -8.00
N GLU A 409 22.75 -18.59 -7.57
CA GLU A 409 22.60 -19.70 -6.63
C GLU A 409 22.20 -19.21 -5.24
N LEU A 410 22.74 -18.06 -4.80
CA LEU A 410 22.30 -17.42 -3.57
C LEU A 410 20.81 -17.11 -3.62
N CYS A 411 20.33 -16.46 -4.69
CA CYS A 411 18.93 -16.11 -4.84
C CYS A 411 18.02 -17.35 -4.83
N PHE A 412 18.40 -18.41 -5.56
CA PHE A 412 17.66 -19.68 -5.51
C PHE A 412 17.78 -20.43 -4.18
N GLY A 413 18.86 -20.24 -3.44
CA GLY A 413 19.03 -20.76 -2.08
C GLY A 413 18.11 -20.09 -1.07
N LEU A 414 17.84 -18.79 -1.24
CA LEU A 414 16.94 -18.01 -0.38
C LEU A 414 15.46 -18.19 -0.73
N LEU A 415 15.14 -18.50 -1.99
CA LEU A 415 13.77 -18.59 -2.51
C LEU A 415 12.82 -19.48 -1.69
N PRO A 416 13.21 -20.66 -1.16
CA PRO A 416 12.32 -21.49 -0.33
C PRO A 416 11.96 -20.86 1.01
N MET A 417 12.83 -20.01 1.55
CA MET A 417 12.65 -19.34 2.85
C MET A 417 12.07 -17.92 2.69
N ALA A 418 11.92 -17.46 1.46
CA ALA A 418 11.49 -16.10 1.17
C ALA A 418 9.97 -15.95 1.38
N THR A 419 9.60 -14.92 2.16
CA THR A 419 8.23 -14.37 2.20
C THR A 419 7.82 -13.87 0.81
N SER A 420 6.54 -13.66 0.55
CA SER A 420 6.09 -13.20 -0.77
C SER A 420 6.70 -11.85 -1.18
N MET A 421 6.98 -10.97 -0.22
CA MET A 421 7.73 -9.71 -0.45
C MET A 421 9.18 -9.99 -0.87
N LEU A 422 9.90 -10.84 -0.13
CA LEU A 422 11.27 -11.21 -0.47
C LEU A 422 11.34 -11.94 -1.81
N CYS A 423 10.33 -12.74 -2.16
CA CYS A 423 10.21 -13.39 -3.46
C CYS A 423 10.15 -12.39 -4.60
N ALA A 424 9.40 -11.30 -4.45
CA ALA A 424 9.32 -10.26 -5.47
C ALA A 424 10.71 -9.65 -5.74
N ILE A 425 11.41 -9.24 -4.69
CA ILE A 425 12.74 -8.63 -4.84
C ILE A 425 13.75 -9.65 -5.40
N LEU A 426 13.74 -10.88 -4.89
CA LEU A 426 14.61 -11.97 -5.37
C LEU A 426 14.42 -12.26 -6.86
N LEU A 427 13.17 -12.39 -7.30
CA LEU A 427 12.85 -12.72 -8.68
C LEU A 427 13.12 -11.54 -9.60
N ASP A 428 12.96 -10.29 -9.13
CA ASP A 428 13.36 -9.10 -9.87
C ASP A 428 14.88 -9.01 -10.03
N VAL A 429 15.66 -9.34 -8.99
CA VAL A 429 17.13 -9.46 -9.10
C VAL A 429 17.50 -10.50 -10.16
N LEU A 430 16.91 -11.70 -10.10
CA LEU A 430 17.18 -12.76 -11.06
C LEU A 430 16.80 -12.40 -12.49
N ASP A 431 15.63 -11.79 -12.70
CA ASP A 431 15.15 -11.33 -14.00
C ASP A 431 16.07 -10.24 -14.57
N GLN A 432 16.53 -9.32 -13.71
CA GLN A 432 17.48 -8.27 -14.09
C GLN A 432 18.85 -8.84 -14.47
N LEU A 433 19.36 -9.81 -13.70
CA LEU A 433 20.62 -10.49 -14.00
C LEU A 433 20.54 -11.26 -15.33
N VAL A 434 19.42 -11.94 -15.60
CA VAL A 434 19.20 -12.62 -16.89
C VAL A 434 19.12 -11.63 -18.05
N ALA A 435 18.46 -10.49 -17.86
CA ALA A 435 18.32 -9.47 -18.88
C ALA A 435 19.66 -8.80 -19.26
N ILE A 436 20.57 -8.65 -18.30
CA ILE A 436 21.83 -7.89 -18.49
C ILE A 436 23.04 -8.79 -18.72
N ALA A 437 23.12 -9.93 -18.04
CA ALA A 437 24.27 -10.83 -18.07
C ALA A 437 23.88 -12.18 -18.70
N PRO A 438 24.26 -12.45 -19.98
CA PRO A 438 23.94 -13.71 -20.65
C PRO A 438 24.37 -14.97 -19.86
N ALA A 439 25.49 -14.88 -19.12
CA ALA A 439 25.97 -15.95 -18.25
C ALA A 439 24.97 -16.33 -17.14
N ALA A 440 24.13 -15.40 -16.68
CA ALA A 440 23.07 -15.69 -15.71
C ALA A 440 22.03 -16.67 -16.28
N THR A 441 21.71 -16.56 -17.56
CA THR A 441 20.70 -17.41 -18.22
C THR A 441 21.04 -18.89 -18.07
N ALA A 442 22.30 -19.27 -18.32
CA ALA A 442 22.75 -20.66 -18.19
C ALA A 442 22.70 -21.16 -16.73
N ARG A 443 22.96 -20.27 -15.76
CA ARG A 443 22.96 -20.59 -14.32
C ARG A 443 21.55 -20.67 -13.75
N VAL A 444 20.62 -19.87 -14.26
CA VAL A 444 19.19 -19.96 -13.94
C VAL A 444 18.60 -21.24 -14.55
N ALA A 445 19.00 -21.59 -15.77
CA ALA A 445 18.49 -22.73 -16.52
C ALA A 445 19.09 -24.07 -16.04
N THR A 446 18.84 -24.41 -14.77
CA THR A 446 19.11 -25.75 -14.23
C THR A 446 17.81 -26.44 -13.84
N LEU A 447 17.82 -27.77 -13.86
CA LEU A 447 16.67 -28.56 -13.41
C LEU A 447 16.32 -28.28 -11.94
N ARG A 448 17.33 -28.04 -11.10
CA ARG A 448 17.14 -27.71 -9.68
C ARG A 448 16.38 -26.39 -9.52
N HIS A 449 16.83 -25.32 -10.17
CA HIS A 449 16.19 -24.00 -10.08
C HIS A 449 14.78 -24.00 -10.68
N THR A 450 14.58 -24.73 -11.79
CA THR A 450 13.25 -24.92 -12.40
C THR A 450 12.29 -25.58 -11.42
N ARG A 451 12.72 -26.62 -10.70
CA ARG A 451 11.90 -27.27 -9.66
C ARG A 451 11.56 -26.32 -8.51
N LEU A 452 12.50 -25.50 -8.05
CA LEU A 452 12.27 -24.53 -6.98
C LEU A 452 11.23 -23.48 -7.39
N LEU A 453 11.31 -22.95 -8.61
CA LEU A 453 10.31 -22.00 -9.13
C LEU A 453 8.93 -22.65 -9.24
N LEU A 454 8.85 -23.86 -9.80
CA LEU A 454 7.58 -24.58 -9.90
C LEU A 454 6.97 -24.88 -8.53
N ALA A 455 7.79 -25.31 -7.56
CA ALA A 455 7.35 -25.57 -6.19
C ALA A 455 6.84 -24.29 -5.52
N LYS A 456 7.57 -23.17 -5.64
CA LYS A 456 7.16 -21.89 -5.05
C LYS A 456 5.86 -21.35 -5.68
N VAL A 457 5.71 -21.47 -7.00
CA VAL A 457 4.47 -21.13 -7.72
C VAL A 457 3.30 -22.01 -7.28
N HIS A 458 3.55 -23.29 -7.00
CA HIS A 458 2.51 -24.21 -6.53
C HIS A 458 2.10 -23.93 -5.08
N ASP A 459 3.06 -23.77 -4.18
CA ASP A 459 2.84 -23.55 -2.74
C ASP A 459 2.08 -22.26 -2.45
N GLU A 460 2.41 -21.17 -3.14
CA GLU A 460 1.71 -19.88 -2.99
C GLU A 460 0.30 -19.88 -3.59
N ARG A 461 0.00 -20.82 -4.51
CA ARG A 461 -1.35 -21.03 -5.05
C ARG A 461 -2.21 -21.88 -4.14
N THR A 462 -1.64 -22.84 -3.41
CA THR A 462 -2.40 -23.70 -2.48
C THR A 462 -2.68 -23.00 -1.14
N THR A 463 -1.87 -22.02 -0.75
CA THR A 463 -1.95 -21.33 0.56
C THR A 463 -2.99 -20.20 0.66
N ARG A 464 -3.91 -20.02 -0.29
CA ARG A 464 -4.91 -18.92 -0.31
C ARG A 464 -4.31 -17.52 -0.12
N VAL A 465 -3.08 -17.29 -0.56
CA VAL A 465 -2.46 -15.96 -0.57
C VAL A 465 -3.21 -15.09 -1.60
N SER A 466 -3.44 -13.81 -1.28
CA SER A 466 -4.17 -12.86 -2.14
C SER A 466 -3.61 -12.84 -3.57
N GLU A 467 -4.50 -12.82 -4.59
CA GLU A 467 -4.12 -12.79 -6.01
C GLU A 467 -3.17 -11.62 -6.33
N ALA A 468 -3.29 -10.50 -5.61
CA ALA A 468 -2.43 -9.31 -5.79
C ALA A 468 -0.96 -9.56 -5.41
N VAL A 469 -0.73 -10.41 -4.41
CA VAL A 469 0.59 -10.74 -3.87
C VAL A 469 1.31 -11.69 -4.81
N VAL A 470 0.58 -12.67 -5.32
CA VAL A 470 1.07 -13.56 -6.37
C VAL A 470 1.34 -12.76 -7.65
N ALA A 471 0.47 -11.80 -8.00
CA ALA A 471 0.64 -10.95 -9.18
C ALA A 471 1.92 -10.09 -9.16
N SER A 472 2.46 -9.75 -7.98
CA SER A 472 3.64 -8.87 -7.90
C SER A 472 4.93 -9.55 -8.36
N TRP A 473 5.04 -10.88 -8.24
CA TRP A 473 6.28 -11.61 -8.55
C TRP A 473 6.09 -12.75 -9.57
N MET A 474 4.87 -13.22 -9.78
CA MET A 474 4.55 -14.26 -10.75
C MET A 474 5.05 -13.93 -12.17
N PRO A 475 4.94 -12.70 -12.70
CA PRO A 475 5.47 -12.39 -14.03
C PRO A 475 6.97 -12.65 -14.17
N ALA A 476 7.77 -12.30 -13.16
CA ALA A 476 9.22 -12.55 -13.15
C ALA A 476 9.51 -14.06 -13.08
N ALA A 477 8.81 -14.79 -12.19
CA ALA A 477 8.93 -16.25 -12.11
C ALA A 477 8.60 -16.93 -13.46
N LEU A 478 7.53 -16.51 -14.13
CA LEU A 478 7.13 -17.06 -15.43
C LEU A 478 8.12 -16.72 -16.54
N ARG A 479 8.72 -15.52 -16.55
CA ARG A 479 9.79 -15.17 -17.49
C ARG A 479 11.02 -16.04 -17.29
N LEU A 480 11.45 -16.22 -16.05
CA LEU A 480 12.59 -17.08 -15.70
C LEU A 480 12.32 -18.55 -16.07
N LEU A 481 11.13 -19.07 -15.79
CA LEU A 481 10.70 -20.41 -16.20
C LEU A 481 10.70 -20.56 -17.72
N ASN A 482 10.15 -19.58 -18.45
CA ASN A 482 10.13 -19.62 -19.91
C ASN A 482 11.56 -19.56 -20.49
N GLY A 483 12.47 -18.81 -19.88
CA GLY A 483 13.89 -18.79 -20.25
C GLY A 483 14.57 -20.14 -20.00
N ALA A 484 14.36 -20.72 -18.80
CA ALA A 484 14.94 -22.01 -18.45
C ALA A 484 14.45 -23.15 -19.37
N LEU A 485 13.16 -23.16 -19.72
CA LEU A 485 12.56 -24.16 -20.61
C LEU A 485 12.97 -24.00 -22.08
N GLN A 486 13.63 -22.91 -22.47
CA GLN A 486 14.24 -22.81 -23.80
C GLN A 486 15.55 -23.60 -23.91
N VAL A 487 16.14 -24.02 -22.80
CA VAL A 487 17.35 -24.86 -22.81
C VAL A 487 16.95 -26.32 -23.02
N PRO A 488 17.32 -26.96 -24.15
CA PRO A 488 16.81 -28.29 -24.51
C PRO A 488 17.07 -29.37 -23.46
N ALA A 489 18.24 -29.35 -22.81
CA ALA A 489 18.59 -30.30 -21.76
C ALA A 489 17.73 -30.15 -20.50
N VAL A 490 17.30 -28.92 -20.18
CA VAL A 490 16.38 -28.65 -19.06
C VAL A 490 14.97 -29.04 -19.45
N ALA A 491 14.52 -28.67 -20.65
CA ALA A 491 13.20 -29.03 -21.16
C ALA A 491 12.98 -30.55 -21.19
N ALA A 492 13.94 -31.32 -21.70
CA ALA A 492 13.87 -32.78 -21.76
C ALA A 492 13.78 -33.44 -20.36
N LYS A 493 14.47 -32.88 -19.36
CA LYS A 493 14.43 -33.37 -17.97
C LYS A 493 13.26 -32.81 -17.16
N ALA A 494 12.72 -31.66 -17.56
CA ALA A 494 11.52 -31.10 -16.95
C ALA A 494 10.27 -31.87 -17.40
N ALA A 495 10.25 -32.40 -18.63
CA ALA A 495 9.20 -33.27 -19.14
C ALA A 495 9.07 -34.60 -18.35
N SER A 496 10.13 -35.05 -17.67
CA SER A 496 10.08 -36.23 -16.80
C SER A 496 9.72 -35.92 -15.34
N LEU A 497 9.41 -34.66 -15.02
CA LEU A 497 8.89 -34.30 -13.69
C LEU A 497 7.46 -34.78 -13.55
N ASN A 498 7.17 -35.43 -12.42
CA ASN A 498 5.89 -36.06 -12.14
C ASN A 498 4.70 -35.14 -12.49
N THR A 499 3.82 -35.66 -13.34
CA THR A 499 2.75 -34.96 -14.06
C THR A 499 1.82 -34.15 -13.14
N ALA A 500 1.63 -34.57 -11.89
CA ALA A 500 0.74 -33.91 -10.92
C ALA A 500 1.04 -32.41 -10.66
N HIS A 501 2.32 -32.00 -10.60
CA HIS A 501 2.67 -30.59 -10.36
C HIS A 501 2.42 -29.70 -11.59
N VAL A 502 2.57 -30.28 -12.78
CA VAL A 502 2.44 -29.58 -14.05
C VAL A 502 0.97 -29.52 -14.50
N TYR A 503 0.17 -30.55 -14.21
CA TYR A 503 -1.29 -30.56 -14.39
C TYR A 503 -2.00 -29.55 -13.46
N SER A 504 -1.53 -29.38 -12.21
CA SER A 504 -2.04 -28.35 -11.29
C SER A 504 -1.84 -26.92 -11.82
N LEU A 505 -0.73 -26.67 -12.53
CA LEU A 505 -0.42 -25.38 -13.16
C LEU A 505 -1.36 -25.04 -14.32
N HIS A 506 -1.89 -26.07 -15.00
CA HIS A 506 -2.70 -25.93 -16.21
C HIS A 506 -4.22 -25.85 -15.92
N ALA A 507 -4.72 -26.54 -14.89
CA ALA A 507 -6.15 -26.82 -14.73
C ALA A 507 -7.04 -25.70 -14.16
N GLN A 508 -6.50 -24.56 -13.68
CA GLN A 508 -7.32 -23.62 -12.89
C GLN A 508 -7.28 -22.12 -13.24
N ARG A 509 -6.48 -21.66 -14.23
CA ARG A 509 -6.61 -20.35 -14.95
C ARG A 509 -5.48 -20.20 -15.98
N SER A 510 -5.72 -19.43 -17.05
CA SER A 510 -4.90 -19.33 -18.27
C SER A 510 -3.48 -18.82 -18.01
N LEU A 511 -2.49 -19.72 -18.07
CA LEU A 511 -1.11 -19.35 -18.43
C LEU A 511 -1.16 -18.53 -19.75
N PRO A 512 -0.24 -17.56 -19.97
CA PRO A 512 -0.11 -16.94 -21.28
C PRO A 512 -0.04 -18.03 -22.35
N ARG A 513 -0.89 -17.95 -23.38
CA ARG A 513 -1.10 -19.02 -24.38
C ARG A 513 0.19 -19.69 -24.89
N PRO A 514 1.32 -18.96 -25.12
CA PRO A 514 2.58 -19.57 -25.52
C PRO A 514 3.22 -20.49 -24.47
N LEU A 515 3.06 -20.15 -23.19
CA LEU A 515 3.58 -20.92 -22.05
C LEU A 515 2.65 -22.09 -21.73
N ALA A 516 1.33 -21.89 -21.80
CA ALA A 516 0.33 -22.95 -21.71
C ALA A 516 0.61 -24.05 -22.75
N LEU A 517 0.75 -23.68 -24.02
CA LEU A 517 1.04 -24.59 -25.13
C LEU A 517 2.39 -25.31 -24.99
N ARG A 518 3.40 -24.68 -24.36
CA ARG A 518 4.71 -25.33 -24.12
C ARG A 518 4.65 -26.29 -22.95
N VAL A 519 3.93 -25.93 -21.89
CA VAL A 519 3.65 -26.82 -20.76
C VAL A 519 2.82 -28.02 -21.22
N GLU A 520 1.78 -27.80 -22.02
CA GLU A 520 0.99 -28.85 -22.70
C GLU A 520 1.86 -29.74 -23.59
N ARG A 521 2.76 -29.19 -24.42
CA ARG A 521 3.67 -30.00 -25.25
C ARG A 521 4.66 -30.82 -24.42
N LEU A 522 5.15 -30.29 -23.29
CA LEU A 522 6.00 -31.03 -22.36
C LEU A 522 5.22 -32.16 -21.66
N LEU A 523 3.92 -31.96 -21.41
CA LEU A 523 3.02 -32.98 -20.86
C LEU A 523 2.70 -34.08 -21.89
N CYS A 524 2.35 -33.72 -23.13
CA CYS A 524 1.99 -34.68 -24.19
C CYS A 524 3.18 -35.52 -24.67
N ALA A 525 4.41 -35.02 -24.62
CA ALA A 525 5.60 -35.81 -24.97
C ALA A 525 5.88 -36.99 -24.00
N SER A 526 5.19 -37.04 -22.85
CA SER A 526 5.29 -38.14 -21.89
C SER A 526 4.25 -39.25 -22.10
N GLU A 527 3.17 -38.99 -22.84
CA GLU A 527 2.08 -39.96 -23.05
C GLU A 527 2.40 -41.00 -24.13
N ASP A 528 3.33 -40.72 -25.05
CA ASP A 528 3.77 -41.65 -26.10
C ASP A 528 4.61 -42.85 -25.59
N LYS A 529 4.81 -43.00 -24.27
CA LYS A 529 5.54 -44.15 -23.70
C LYS A 529 4.72 -45.08 -22.80
N VAL A 530 3.42 -44.81 -22.58
CA VAL A 530 2.59 -45.64 -21.66
C VAL A 530 1.26 -46.11 -22.28
N CYS A 531 1.00 -45.86 -23.57
CA CYS A 531 -0.10 -46.53 -24.28
C CYS A 531 0.41 -47.51 -25.35
N THR A 532 0.83 -48.69 -24.88
CA THR A 532 0.55 -50.00 -25.51
C THR A 532 0.10 -50.95 -24.42
#